data_AF-A0A6A5FL53-F1
#
_entry.id   AF-A0A6A5FL53-F1
#
_cell.length_a   1.000
_cell.length_b   1.000
_cell.length_c   1.000
_cell.angle_alpha   90.00
_cell.angle_beta   90.00
_cell.angle_gamma   90.00
#
_symmetry.space_group_name_H-M   'P 1'
#
loop_
_entity.id
_entity.type
_entity.pdbx_description
1 polymer ?
#
loop_
_entity_poly.entity_id
_entity_poly.type
_entity_poly.pdbx_seq_one_letter_code
_entity_poly.pdbx_strand_id
1 'polypeptide(L)'
;MGASYGKKKAYSIDHEPPAKQHCVKKGKHPSGRASAYADLQQHRSEGGVHRKASPATCSVPQLGYLQEDEDDDIIKPKKLVNPVKASKSHQELHRELMTSCKRGGGSVEMKPELQRVLESRKRDQLIKQRKQEEEARRKISPLEAELQKRHQKLDELDKEQQKQREENLKAPEFVKVKKNLRRTSFPKEEKEV
;
A
#
# COMPACT_ATOMS: atom_id res chain seq x y z
N MET A 1 43.92 -7.84 -40.01
CA MET A 1 42.86 -7.17 -39.24
C MET A 1 42.97 -7.62 -37.79
N GLY A 2 43.45 -6.76 -36.91
CA GLY A 2 43.79 -7.12 -35.51
C GLY A 2 42.60 -6.97 -34.57
N ALA A 3 42.43 -7.92 -33.66
CA ALA A 3 41.47 -7.85 -32.56
C ALA A 3 42.10 -7.11 -31.36
N SER A 4 41.48 -6.01 -30.92
CA SER A 4 41.88 -5.28 -29.72
C SER A 4 41.05 -5.73 -28.51
N TYR A 5 41.71 -6.35 -27.54
CA TYR A 5 41.12 -6.77 -26.27
C TYR A 5 40.96 -5.56 -25.33
N GLY A 6 39.72 -5.19 -25.02
CA GLY A 6 39.41 -4.13 -24.06
C GLY A 6 39.60 -4.61 -22.62
N LYS A 7 40.51 -3.97 -21.89
CA LYS A 7 40.75 -4.21 -20.45
C LYS A 7 39.52 -3.83 -19.63
N LYS A 8 38.97 -4.79 -18.87
CA LYS A 8 37.90 -4.55 -17.89
C LYS A 8 38.46 -3.73 -16.72
N LYS A 9 37.88 -2.55 -16.45
CA LYS A 9 38.05 -1.83 -15.18
C LYS A 9 37.04 -2.42 -14.19
N ALA A 10 37.50 -3.23 -13.24
CA ALA A 10 36.71 -3.59 -12.08
C ALA A 10 36.70 -2.37 -11.13
N TYR A 11 35.54 -1.71 -10.99
CA TYR A 11 35.34 -0.75 -9.91
C TYR A 11 34.96 -1.55 -8.65
N SER A 12 35.86 -1.58 -7.68
CA SER A 12 35.59 -2.03 -6.31
C SER A 12 34.61 -1.03 -5.67
N ILE A 13 33.41 -1.50 -5.33
CA ILE A 13 32.38 -0.75 -4.60
C ILE A 13 32.53 -1.11 -3.12
N ASP A 14 33.67 -0.75 -2.53
CA ASP A 14 33.84 -0.73 -1.08
C ASP A 14 34.41 0.63 -0.70
N HIS A 15 33.64 1.68 -1.01
CA HIS A 15 33.91 3.00 -0.48
C HIS A 15 32.96 3.24 0.69
N GLU A 16 33.45 2.93 1.88
CA GLU A 16 32.85 3.28 3.17
C GLU A 16 32.85 4.82 3.28
N PRO A 17 31.69 5.48 3.54
CA PRO A 17 31.66 6.92 3.72
C PRO A 17 32.07 7.29 5.16
N PRO A 18 32.90 8.32 5.37
CA PRO A 18 33.37 8.67 6.71
C PRO A 18 32.22 9.09 7.64
N ALA A 19 32.30 8.64 8.90
CA ALA A 19 31.36 8.94 9.97
C ALA A 19 31.20 10.46 10.18
N LYS A 20 29.97 10.96 10.02
CA LYS A 20 29.65 12.38 10.27
C LYS A 20 29.61 12.64 11.77
N GLN A 21 30.43 13.59 12.19
CA GLN A 21 30.48 14.14 13.53
C GLN A 21 29.10 14.59 14.04
N HIS A 22 28.82 14.24 15.29
CA HIS A 22 27.60 14.59 16.03
C HIS A 22 27.66 16.07 16.46
N CYS A 23 27.05 16.97 15.69
CA CYS A 23 26.84 18.35 16.12
C CYS A 23 25.64 18.43 17.07
N VAL A 24 25.91 18.62 18.36
CA VAL A 24 24.90 19.04 19.35
C VAL A 24 24.48 20.48 19.06
N LYS A 25 23.23 20.68 18.63
CA LYS A 25 22.56 21.99 18.66
C LYS A 25 21.33 21.89 19.55
N LYS A 26 21.43 22.48 20.75
CA LYS A 26 20.27 22.83 21.57
C LYS A 26 19.62 24.07 20.97
N GLY A 27 18.29 24.09 20.84
CA GLY A 27 17.56 25.29 20.45
C GLY A 27 16.10 25.02 20.08
N LYS A 28 15.22 25.21 21.07
CA LYS A 28 13.81 25.62 21.01
C LYS A 28 12.95 25.21 19.79
N HIS A 29 11.94 24.39 20.09
CA HIS A 29 10.74 24.22 19.28
C HIS A 29 10.02 25.56 19.07
N PRO A 30 9.52 25.81 17.84
CA PRO A 30 8.18 26.34 17.67
C PRO A 30 7.29 25.24 17.07
N SER A 31 6.33 24.79 17.87
CA SER A 31 5.09 24.22 17.37
C SER A 31 4.47 25.17 16.35
N GLY A 32 4.26 24.72 15.12
CA GLY A 32 3.65 25.57 14.11
C GLY A 32 3.92 25.12 12.69
N ARG A 33 3.36 23.97 12.30
CA ARG A 33 3.12 23.71 10.88
C ARG A 33 1.62 23.50 10.69
N ALA A 34 0.94 24.63 10.60
CA ALA A 34 -0.41 24.71 10.07
C ALA A 34 -0.43 24.01 8.71
N SER A 35 -1.16 22.90 8.64
CA SER A 35 -1.44 22.19 7.40
C SER A 35 -2.49 22.99 6.64
N ALA A 36 -2.08 23.68 5.57
CA ALA A 36 -2.96 24.49 4.71
C ALA A 36 -3.95 23.65 3.87
N TYR A 37 -4.18 22.38 4.22
CA TYR A 37 -4.96 21.43 3.43
C TYR A 37 -6.01 20.64 4.24
N ALA A 38 -6.25 20.99 5.50
CA ALA A 38 -7.20 20.26 6.34
C ALA A 38 -8.68 20.65 6.10
N ASP A 39 -8.95 21.78 5.45
CA ASP A 39 -10.28 22.41 5.46
C ASP A 39 -11.20 22.01 4.28
N LEU A 40 -10.81 21.03 3.47
CA LEU A 40 -11.60 20.60 2.31
C LEU A 40 -12.42 19.32 2.53
N GLN A 41 -12.45 18.75 3.75
CA GLN A 41 -13.11 17.46 4.00
C GLN A 41 -14.31 17.47 4.97
N GLN A 42 -14.75 18.62 5.49
CA GLN A 42 -15.87 18.65 6.46
C GLN A 42 -17.26 19.00 5.90
N HIS A 43 -17.44 19.12 4.59
CA HIS A 43 -18.78 19.30 4.00
C HIS A 43 -19.25 18.06 3.23
N ARG A 44 -19.43 16.96 3.96
CA ARG A 44 -20.32 15.89 3.52
C ARG A 44 -21.09 15.37 4.72
N SER A 45 -22.27 15.97 4.92
CA SER A 45 -23.54 15.35 5.33
C SER A 45 -24.39 16.35 6.13
N GLU A 46 -25.69 16.19 5.95
CA GLU A 46 -26.82 16.84 6.62
C GLU A 46 -27.44 18.07 5.94
N GLY A 47 -28.75 17.95 5.72
CA GLY A 47 -29.56 18.72 4.80
C GLY A 47 -29.82 20.17 5.19
N GLY A 48 -30.20 20.96 4.18
CA GLY A 48 -30.61 22.34 4.35
C GLY A 48 -30.78 23.02 2.99
N VAL A 49 -32.03 23.29 2.63
CA VAL A 49 -32.48 23.84 1.36
C VAL A 49 -32.04 25.31 1.25
N HIS A 50 -30.94 25.62 0.54
CA HIS A 50 -30.64 26.99 0.15
C HIS A 50 -30.15 27.09 -1.30
N ARG A 51 -31.03 27.68 -2.13
CA ARG A 51 -30.82 28.12 -3.50
C ARG A 51 -29.54 28.95 -3.63
N LYS A 52 -28.63 28.55 -4.53
CA LYS A 52 -27.70 29.48 -5.20
C LYS A 52 -27.50 29.08 -6.67
N ALA A 53 -27.93 30.03 -7.51
CA ALA A 53 -27.69 30.27 -8.93
C ALA A 53 -27.26 29.09 -9.81
N SER A 54 -28.20 28.68 -10.65
CA SER A 54 -27.92 27.99 -11.92
C SER A 54 -26.80 28.73 -12.68
N PRO A 55 -25.75 28.04 -13.17
CA PRO A 55 -24.89 28.63 -14.19
C PRO A 55 -25.75 28.74 -15.45
N ALA A 56 -25.76 29.95 -16.01
CA ALA A 56 -26.44 30.36 -17.22
C ALA A 56 -26.81 29.18 -18.14
N THR A 57 -28.12 29.02 -18.32
CA THR A 57 -28.71 28.44 -19.52
C THR A 57 -27.88 28.91 -20.71
N CYS A 58 -27.18 28.01 -21.41
CA CYS A 58 -26.75 28.29 -22.76
C CYS A 58 -28.01 28.60 -23.54
N SER A 59 -28.28 29.89 -23.75
CA SER A 59 -29.40 30.37 -24.54
C SER A 59 -29.35 29.63 -25.87
N VAL A 60 -30.34 28.76 -26.07
CA VAL A 60 -30.76 28.33 -27.39
C VAL A 60 -31.07 29.64 -28.13
N PRO A 61 -30.42 29.96 -29.26
CA PRO A 61 -30.94 30.99 -30.13
C PRO A 61 -32.30 30.48 -30.58
N GLN A 62 -33.33 31.09 -30.01
CA GLN A 62 -34.70 31.07 -30.43
C GLN A 62 -34.73 30.95 -31.95
N LEU A 63 -35.23 29.82 -32.46
CA LEU A 63 -35.49 29.67 -33.89
C LEU A 63 -36.48 30.76 -34.28
N GLY A 64 -35.95 31.86 -34.80
CA GLY A 64 -36.68 32.88 -35.49
C GLY A 64 -37.21 32.28 -36.79
N TYR A 65 -38.37 31.64 -36.68
CA TYR A 65 -39.41 31.83 -37.67
C TYR A 65 -39.67 33.34 -37.74
N LEU A 66 -40.01 33.85 -38.93
CA LEU A 66 -40.03 35.26 -39.35
C LEU A 66 -38.73 35.68 -40.07
N GLN A 67 -38.48 35.03 -41.21
CA GLN A 67 -38.04 35.78 -42.38
C GLN A 67 -39.21 35.65 -43.35
N GLU A 68 -40.15 36.59 -43.24
CA GLU A 68 -41.22 36.78 -44.21
C GLU A 68 -40.61 36.99 -45.59
N ASP A 69 -41.29 36.40 -46.55
CA ASP A 69 -41.01 36.37 -47.97
C ASP A 69 -41.17 37.78 -48.58
N GLU A 70 -40.10 38.57 -48.58
CA GLU A 70 -39.91 39.66 -49.54
C GLU A 70 -38.47 39.54 -50.09
N ASP A 71 -38.34 39.54 -51.43
CA ASP A 71 -37.15 39.27 -52.25
C ASP A 71 -37.01 37.81 -52.78
N ASP A 72 -37.95 37.38 -53.61
CA ASP A 72 -37.90 36.09 -54.35
C ASP A 72 -37.05 36.13 -55.64
N ASP A 73 -36.47 37.27 -56.04
CA ASP A 73 -35.67 37.40 -57.28
C ASP A 73 -34.14 37.50 -57.07
N ILE A 74 -33.64 37.33 -55.84
CA ILE A 74 -32.19 37.32 -55.55
C ILE A 74 -31.74 35.91 -55.14
N ILE A 75 -30.92 35.25 -55.98
CA ILE A 75 -30.31 33.95 -55.67
C ILE A 75 -29.39 34.11 -54.44
N LYS A 76 -29.89 33.75 -53.26
CA LYS A 76 -29.10 33.74 -52.02
C LYS A 76 -28.08 32.59 -52.07
N PRO A 77 -26.79 32.84 -51.80
CA PRO A 77 -25.81 31.78 -51.74
C PRO A 77 -26.22 30.73 -50.70
N LYS A 78 -26.36 29.48 -51.15
CA LYS A 78 -26.73 28.36 -50.28
C LYS A 78 -25.63 28.17 -49.24
N LYS A 79 -25.98 28.30 -47.96
CA LYS A 79 -25.05 28.00 -46.85
C LYS A 79 -24.68 26.52 -46.92
N LEU A 80 -23.46 26.24 -47.36
CA LEU A 80 -22.94 24.88 -47.44
C LEU A 80 -22.79 24.33 -46.02
N VAL A 81 -23.38 23.17 -45.78
CA VAL A 81 -23.27 22.51 -44.48
C VAL A 81 -21.86 21.92 -44.37
N ASN A 82 -21.15 22.26 -43.29
CA ASN A 82 -19.83 21.72 -43.03
C ASN A 82 -19.93 20.18 -42.89
N PRO A 83 -19.26 19.37 -43.73
CA PRO A 83 -19.38 17.92 -43.72
C PRO A 83 -18.99 17.28 -42.37
N VAL A 84 -18.05 17.89 -41.64
CA VAL A 84 -17.63 17.45 -40.29
C VAL A 84 -18.74 17.70 -39.26
N LYS A 85 -19.51 18.78 -39.44
CA LYS A 85 -20.66 19.09 -38.57
C LYS A 85 -21.95 18.41 -39.05
N ALA A 86 -22.05 18.05 -40.32
CA ALA A 86 -23.17 17.25 -40.82
C ALA A 86 -23.10 15.80 -40.32
N SER A 87 -21.90 15.23 -40.17
CA SER A 87 -21.71 13.85 -39.71
C SER A 87 -21.87 13.72 -38.19
N LYS A 88 -23.01 13.18 -37.75
CA LYS A 88 -23.28 12.89 -36.33
C LYS A 88 -22.28 11.89 -35.74
N SER A 89 -21.90 10.86 -36.50
CA SER A 89 -20.93 9.85 -36.10
C SER A 89 -19.56 10.47 -35.78
N HIS A 90 -19.09 11.41 -36.62
CA HIS A 90 -17.83 12.10 -36.37
C HIS A 90 -17.88 12.95 -35.09
N GLN A 91 -18.96 13.69 -34.89
CA GLN A 91 -19.14 14.49 -33.67
C GLN A 91 -19.22 13.63 -32.41
N GLU A 92 -19.86 12.48 -32.52
CA GLU A 92 -19.99 11.51 -31.44
C GLU A 92 -18.64 10.90 -31.05
N LEU A 93 -17.84 10.50 -32.04
CA LEU A 93 -16.48 10.06 -31.80
C LEU A 93 -15.64 11.16 -31.14
N HIS A 94 -15.73 12.41 -31.61
CA HIS A 94 -15.01 13.53 -30.99
C HIS A 94 -15.42 13.71 -29.51
N ARG A 95 -16.72 13.64 -29.23
CA ARG A 95 -17.25 13.74 -27.86
C ARG A 95 -16.77 12.58 -26.99
N GLU A 96 -16.77 11.36 -27.51
CA GLU A 96 -16.30 10.17 -26.80
C GLU A 96 -14.81 10.26 -26.49
N LEU A 97 -13.98 10.61 -27.48
CA LEU A 97 -12.54 10.83 -27.30
C LEU A 97 -12.25 11.91 -26.25
N MET A 98 -12.96 13.04 -26.30
CA MET A 98 -12.80 14.10 -25.30
C MET A 98 -13.26 13.63 -23.91
N THR A 99 -14.27 12.77 -23.85
CA THR A 99 -14.78 12.22 -22.58
C THR A 99 -13.85 11.17 -22.01
N SER A 100 -13.24 10.32 -22.85
CA SER A 100 -12.31 9.28 -22.44
C SER A 100 -11.00 9.89 -21.94
N CYS A 101 -10.49 10.94 -22.61
CA CYS A 101 -9.35 11.73 -22.14
C CYS A 101 -9.64 12.46 -20.82
N LYS A 102 -10.82 13.10 -20.68
CA LYS A 102 -11.19 13.85 -19.47
C LYS A 102 -11.54 12.98 -18.27
N ARG A 103 -12.15 11.81 -18.51
CA ARG A 103 -12.64 10.89 -17.45
C ARG A 103 -11.61 9.82 -17.08
N GLY A 104 -10.42 9.84 -17.69
CA GLY A 104 -9.30 8.99 -17.29
C GLY A 104 -9.31 7.57 -17.87
N GLY A 105 -9.82 7.37 -19.09
CA GLY A 105 -9.91 6.07 -19.74
C GLY A 105 -9.23 6.03 -21.10
N GLY A 106 -7.94 5.69 -21.13
CA GLY A 106 -7.19 5.50 -22.38
C GLY A 106 -5.69 5.32 -22.23
N SER A 107 -5.22 4.99 -21.02
CA SER A 107 -3.83 4.68 -20.75
C SER A 107 -3.73 3.73 -19.58
N VAL A 108 -4.24 2.51 -19.79
CA VAL A 108 -4.00 1.41 -18.86
C VAL A 108 -2.55 0.90 -18.99
N GLU A 109 -1.80 1.31 -20.03
CA GLU A 109 -0.38 0.97 -20.19
C GLU A 109 0.60 2.14 -20.37
N MET A 110 0.16 3.39 -20.52
CA MET A 110 1.07 4.54 -20.73
C MET A 110 0.96 5.53 -19.57
N LYS A 111 1.12 5.08 -18.32
CA LYS A 111 1.67 6.03 -17.34
C LYS A 111 2.96 6.52 -17.97
N PRO A 112 3.15 7.84 -18.19
CA PRO A 112 4.41 8.34 -18.73
C PRO A 112 5.52 7.73 -17.88
N GLU A 113 6.62 7.31 -18.49
CA GLU A 113 7.68 6.56 -17.84
C GLU A 113 8.07 7.17 -16.48
N LEU A 114 8.14 8.50 -16.43
CA LEU A 114 8.34 9.28 -15.22
C LEU A 114 7.34 8.98 -14.10
N GLN A 115 6.04 8.89 -14.39
CA GLN A 115 5.03 8.56 -13.38
C GLN A 115 5.21 7.12 -12.87
N ARG A 116 5.49 6.16 -13.76
CA ARG A 116 5.80 4.79 -13.31
C ARG A 116 7.04 4.74 -12.43
N VAL A 117 8.08 5.50 -12.79
CA VAL A 117 9.33 5.61 -12.02
C VAL A 117 9.08 6.26 -10.65
N LEU A 118 8.29 7.33 -10.59
CA LEU A 118 7.93 7.98 -9.33
C LEU A 118 7.08 7.07 -8.43
N GLU A 119 6.11 6.36 -8.98
CA GLU A 119 5.31 5.38 -8.24
C GLU A 119 6.15 4.20 -7.76
N SER A 120 7.05 3.69 -8.61
CA SER A 120 7.97 2.61 -8.24
C SER A 120 8.90 3.08 -7.13
N ARG A 121 9.49 4.28 -7.24
CA ARG A 121 10.32 4.88 -6.19
C ARG A 121 9.57 5.05 -4.87
N LYS A 122 8.28 5.44 -4.91
CA LYS A 122 7.42 5.53 -3.72
C LYS A 122 7.17 4.15 -3.10
N ARG A 123 6.84 3.14 -3.91
CA ARG A 123 6.68 1.76 -3.42
C ARG A 123 7.99 1.24 -2.82
N ASP A 124 9.11 1.46 -3.49
CA ASP A 124 10.42 1.01 -3.03
C ASP A 124 10.83 1.67 -1.72
N GLN A 125 10.53 2.96 -1.53
CA GLN A 125 10.72 3.63 -0.24
C GLN A 125 9.87 3.00 0.86
N LEU A 126 8.59 2.75 0.60
CA LEU A 126 7.70 2.14 1.57
C LEU A 126 8.15 0.72 1.94
N ILE A 127 8.57 -0.07 0.94
CA ILE A 127 9.12 -1.41 1.14
C ILE A 127 10.41 -1.34 1.96
N LYS A 128 11.32 -0.40 1.67
CA LYS A 128 12.55 -0.22 2.45
C LYS A 128 12.25 0.19 3.91
N GLN A 129 11.33 1.10 4.13
CA GLN A 129 10.91 1.50 5.49
C GLN A 129 10.29 0.34 6.25
N ARG A 130 9.36 -0.39 5.62
CA ARG A 130 8.75 -1.58 6.22
C ARG A 130 9.79 -2.65 6.51
N LYS A 131 10.74 -2.87 5.59
CA LYS A 131 11.83 -3.84 5.78
C LYS A 131 12.76 -3.41 6.92
N GLN A 132 13.07 -2.13 7.08
CA GLN A 132 13.87 -1.63 8.20
C GLN A 132 13.14 -1.75 9.53
N GLU A 133 11.83 -1.45 9.58
CA GLU A 133 11.01 -1.65 10.77
C GLU A 133 10.90 -3.14 11.10
N GLU A 134 10.62 -3.97 10.09
CA GLU A 134 10.56 -5.41 10.25
C GLU A 134 11.93 -5.95 10.65
N GLU A 135 13.04 -5.46 10.10
CA GLU A 135 14.39 -5.83 10.52
C GLU A 135 14.70 -5.33 11.93
N ALA A 136 14.20 -4.17 12.36
CA ALA A 136 14.30 -3.70 13.74
C ALA A 136 13.45 -4.55 14.71
N ARG A 137 12.31 -5.08 14.24
CA ARG A 137 11.45 -6.02 14.99
C ARG A 137 11.97 -7.47 14.94
N ARG A 138 12.60 -7.88 13.82
CA ARG A 138 13.20 -9.20 13.52
C ARG A 138 14.59 -9.33 14.07
N LYS A 139 15.30 -8.22 14.28
CA LYS A 139 16.16 -7.99 15.44
C LYS A 139 15.25 -7.99 16.67
N ILE A 140 14.55 -9.09 16.83
CA ILE A 140 13.98 -9.56 18.06
C ILE A 140 15.08 -9.26 19.06
N SER A 141 14.78 -8.42 20.06
CA SER A 141 15.73 -8.16 21.15
C SER A 141 16.32 -9.52 21.53
N PRO A 142 17.64 -9.67 21.70
CA PRO A 142 18.23 -10.97 22.06
C PRO A 142 17.43 -11.70 23.16
N LEU A 143 16.83 -10.93 24.07
CA LEU A 143 15.85 -11.37 25.06
C LEU A 143 14.58 -12.04 24.50
N GLU A 144 13.91 -11.47 23.51
CA GLU A 144 12.65 -12.03 22.98
C GLU A 144 12.88 -13.33 22.18
N ALA A 145 14.06 -13.49 21.57
CA ALA A 145 14.44 -14.76 20.95
C ALA A 145 14.69 -15.84 22.01
N GLU A 146 15.28 -15.46 23.15
CA GLU A 146 15.46 -16.33 24.31
C GLU A 146 14.12 -16.70 24.96
N LEU A 147 13.19 -15.75 25.09
CA LEU A 147 11.85 -16.00 25.60
C LEU A 147 11.08 -16.99 24.71
N GLN A 148 11.14 -16.83 23.38
CA GLN A 148 10.52 -17.78 22.45
C GLN A 148 11.13 -19.19 22.59
N LYS A 149 12.45 -19.30 22.68
CA LYS A 149 13.13 -20.59 22.93
C LYS A 149 12.68 -21.22 24.25
N ARG A 150 12.60 -20.42 25.32
CA ARG A 150 12.14 -20.90 26.63
C ARG A 150 10.69 -21.36 26.58
N HIS A 151 9.83 -20.62 25.89
CA HIS A 151 8.42 -20.99 25.70
C HIS A 151 8.29 -22.31 24.93
N GLN A 152 8.99 -22.47 23.81
CA GLN A 152 9.01 -23.72 23.05
C GLN A 152 9.48 -24.91 23.90
N LYS A 153 10.54 -24.72 24.70
CA LYS A 153 11.05 -25.77 25.60
C LYS A 153 10.04 -26.16 26.68
N LEU A 154 9.30 -25.20 27.23
CA LEU A 154 8.26 -25.48 28.21
C LEU A 154 7.08 -26.23 27.58
N ASP A 155 6.64 -25.81 26.39
CA ASP A 155 5.58 -26.48 25.64
C ASP A 155 5.93 -27.94 25.31
N GLU A 156 7.20 -28.22 24.96
CA GLU A 156 7.69 -29.59 24.73
C GLU A 156 7.66 -30.44 26.00
N LEU A 157 8.08 -29.87 27.15
CA LEU A 157 8.04 -30.57 28.44
C LEU A 157 6.61 -30.87 28.88
N ASP A 158 5.68 -29.93 28.69
CA ASP A 158 4.27 -30.12 29.05
C ASP A 158 3.63 -31.20 28.18
N LYS A 159 3.94 -31.23 26.87
CA LYS A 159 3.50 -32.31 25.97
C LYS A 159 4.06 -33.66 26.38
N GLU A 160 5.35 -33.74 26.71
CA GLU A 160 5.99 -34.97 27.16
C GLU A 160 5.40 -35.45 28.50
N GLN A 161 5.17 -34.54 29.44
CA GLN A 161 4.52 -34.86 30.70
C GLN A 161 3.09 -35.36 30.49
N GLN A 162 2.33 -34.74 29.59
CA GLN A 162 0.98 -35.17 29.26
C GLN A 162 0.99 -36.57 28.61
N LYS A 163 1.90 -36.81 27.67
CA LYS A 163 2.11 -38.12 27.07
C LYS A 163 2.47 -39.18 28.12
N GLN A 164 3.36 -38.88 29.05
CA GLN A 164 3.70 -39.79 30.15
C GLN A 164 2.53 -40.06 31.09
N ARG A 165 1.67 -39.06 31.35
CA ARG A 165 0.43 -39.25 32.12
C ARG A 165 -0.53 -40.18 31.36
N GLU A 166 -0.74 -39.96 30.08
CA GLU A 166 -1.58 -40.81 29.23
C GLU A 166 -1.06 -42.25 29.16
N GLU A 167 0.25 -42.43 28.96
CA GLU A 167 0.91 -43.75 29.00
C GLU A 167 0.77 -44.40 30.38
N ASN A 168 0.86 -43.63 31.47
CA ASN A 168 0.68 -44.15 32.82
C ASN A 168 -0.76 -44.58 33.10
N LEU A 169 -1.76 -43.88 32.55
CA LEU A 169 -3.17 -44.28 32.62
C LEU A 169 -3.43 -45.55 31.79
N LYS A 170 -2.78 -45.68 30.63
CA LYS A 170 -2.84 -46.86 29.77
C LYS A 170 -2.08 -48.07 30.33
N ALA A 171 -1.19 -47.87 31.30
CA ALA A 171 -0.38 -48.93 31.88
C ALA A 171 -1.24 -49.93 32.70
N PRO A 172 -0.94 -51.24 32.62
CA PRO A 172 -1.63 -52.26 33.43
C PRO A 172 -1.53 -52.01 34.94
N GLU A 173 -2.52 -52.47 35.70
CA GLU A 173 -2.61 -52.21 37.14
C GLU A 173 -1.41 -52.70 37.95
N PHE A 174 -0.89 -53.90 37.64
CA PHE A 174 0.27 -54.44 38.36
C PHE A 174 1.53 -53.56 38.21
N VAL A 175 1.67 -52.83 37.09
CA VAL A 175 2.76 -51.87 36.88
C VAL A 175 2.58 -50.64 37.76
N LYS A 176 1.34 -50.15 37.89
CA LYS A 176 0.98 -49.01 38.77
C LYS A 176 1.21 -49.36 40.25
N VAL A 177 0.76 -50.53 40.69
CA VAL A 177 0.94 -51.03 42.06
C VAL A 177 2.41 -51.22 42.41
N LYS A 178 3.22 -51.79 41.49
CA LYS A 178 4.68 -51.97 41.69
C LYS A 178 5.44 -50.65 41.85
N LYS A 179 5.06 -49.61 41.09
CA LYS A 179 5.61 -48.24 41.24
C LYS A 179 5.29 -47.64 42.61
N ASN A 180 4.06 -47.79 43.08
CA ASN A 180 3.63 -47.27 44.37
C ASN A 180 4.36 -47.98 45.51
N LEU A 181 4.51 -49.30 45.41
CA LEU A 181 5.28 -50.10 46.38
C LEU A 181 6.76 -49.71 46.41
N ARG A 182 7.37 -49.39 45.26
CA ARG A 182 8.75 -48.84 45.19
C ARG A 182 8.89 -47.44 45.80
N ARG A 183 7.84 -46.61 45.75
CA ARG A 183 7.85 -45.27 46.35
C ARG A 183 7.72 -45.32 47.87
N THR A 184 7.05 -46.33 48.42
CA THR A 184 6.88 -46.51 49.87
C THR A 184 7.93 -47.43 50.50
N SER A 185 8.64 -48.25 49.72
CA SER A 185 9.75 -49.08 50.20
C SER A 185 11.06 -48.30 50.32
N PHE A 186 11.13 -47.38 51.29
CA PHE A 186 12.39 -47.05 51.95
C PHE A 186 12.12 -47.15 53.46
N PRO A 187 12.59 -48.23 54.10
CA PRO A 187 13.65 -48.03 55.08
C PRO A 187 14.72 -49.13 55.02
N LYS A 188 15.99 -48.72 55.04
CA LYS A 188 17.05 -49.49 55.71
C LYS A 188 17.82 -48.49 56.58
N GLU A 189 17.61 -48.64 57.88
CA GLU A 189 18.26 -47.92 58.96
C GLU A 189 19.77 -48.17 58.99
N GLU A 190 20.46 -47.17 59.54
CA GLU A 190 21.67 -47.18 60.36
C GLU A 190 22.50 -48.48 60.44
N LYS A 191 23.81 -48.33 60.19
CA LYS A 191 24.83 -48.99 61.00
C LYS A 191 25.82 -47.96 61.54
N GLU A 192 25.88 -47.98 62.86
CA GLU A 192 26.74 -47.28 63.81
C GLU A 192 28.22 -47.76 63.71
N VAL A 193 29.10 -46.88 64.23
CA VAL A 193 30.56 -47.00 64.52
C VAL A 193 31.53 -46.78 63.37
#